data_AF-A0A1C2EEI6-F1
#
_entry.id   AF-A0A1C2EEI6-F1
#
_cell.length_a   1.000
_cell.length_b   1.000
_cell.length_c   1.000
_cell.angle_alpha   90.00
_cell.angle_beta   90.00
_cell.angle_gamma   90.00
#
_symmetry.space_group_name_H-M   'P 1'
#
loop_
_entity.id
_entity.type
_entity.pdbx_description
1 polymer ?
#
loop_
_entity_poly.entity_id
_entity_poly.type
_entity_poly.pdbx_seq_one_letter_code
_entity_poly.pdbx_strand_id
1 'polypeptide(L)'
;MTTSSWAYSSYMIKTFGSTLNDVTFNRLPKVIQRAKGLLPDKEIVGFFLCALERPPKMTGLIFCDHRNEFPQGLPAHTPPIMRRYYREGYLVVEASTGGLYVVAHWLYQNGEQGPFNVIH
;
A
#
# COMPACT_ATOMS: atom_id res chain seq x y z
N MET A 1 -32.48 -8.46 14.33
CA MET A 1 -31.82 -7.90 13.13
C MET A 1 -30.35 -7.75 13.48
N THR A 2 -29.55 -8.77 13.19
CA THR A 2 -28.14 -8.85 13.60
C THR A 2 -27.32 -8.40 12.42
N THR A 3 -26.72 -7.22 12.52
CA THR A 3 -25.88 -6.66 11.46
C THR A 3 -24.62 -7.50 11.32
N SER A 4 -24.47 -8.07 10.13
CA SER A 4 -23.36 -8.88 9.69
C SER A 4 -22.08 -8.04 9.61
N SER A 5 -21.20 -8.21 10.60
CA SER A 5 -19.82 -7.73 10.56
C SER A 5 -18.99 -8.61 9.63
N TRP A 6 -19.08 -8.36 8.32
CA TRP A 6 -18.12 -8.90 7.36
C TRP A 6 -16.80 -8.15 7.57
N ALA A 7 -15.91 -8.76 8.35
CA ALA A 7 -14.54 -8.27 8.51
C ALA A 7 -13.80 -8.43 7.18
N TYR A 8 -13.76 -7.34 6.40
CA TYR A 8 -12.84 -7.14 5.30
C TYR A 8 -11.40 -7.17 5.84
N SER A 9 -10.84 -8.37 6.04
CA SER A 9 -9.42 -8.60 6.27
C SER A 9 -8.83 -9.07 4.94
N SER A 10 -8.41 -8.13 4.11
CA SER A 10 -8.01 -8.46 2.73
C SER A 10 -6.56 -8.09 2.41
N TYR A 11 -5.90 -7.30 3.24
CA TYR A 11 -4.47 -7.07 3.22
C TYR A 11 -3.87 -7.56 4.54
N MET A 12 -2.77 -8.32 4.47
CA MET A 12 -2.09 -8.81 5.67
C MET A 12 -0.97 -7.84 6.02
N ILE A 13 -1.20 -7.00 7.02
CA ILE A 13 -0.16 -6.20 7.66
C ILE A 13 0.61 -7.12 8.60
N LYS A 14 1.92 -7.24 8.41
CA LYS A 14 2.77 -7.94 9.37
C LYS A 14 3.14 -6.97 10.48
N THR A 15 2.48 -7.08 11.62
CA THR A 15 2.71 -6.19 12.76
C THR A 15 3.98 -6.53 13.53
N PHE A 16 4.48 -7.78 13.50
CA PHE A 16 5.63 -8.24 14.30
C PHE A 16 5.57 -7.81 15.79
N GLY A 17 4.36 -7.73 16.36
CA GLY A 17 4.14 -7.24 17.73
C GLY A 17 4.04 -5.72 17.88
N SER A 18 4.14 -4.96 16.78
CA SER A 18 4.08 -3.49 16.77
C SER A 18 2.64 -2.98 16.94
N THR A 19 2.51 -1.96 17.78
CA THR A 19 1.34 -1.18 18.13
C THR A 19 1.56 0.28 17.72
N LEU A 20 0.50 1.09 17.63
CA LEU A 20 0.57 2.52 17.25
C LEU A 20 1.60 3.32 18.06
N ASN A 21 1.87 2.93 19.30
CA ASN A 21 2.83 3.60 20.17
C ASN A 21 4.29 3.28 19.82
N ASP A 22 4.55 2.23 19.06
CA ASP A 22 5.92 1.75 18.81
C ASP A 22 6.62 2.54 17.70
N VAL A 23 5.87 3.05 16.71
CA VAL A 23 6.43 3.83 15.61
C VAL A 23 5.45 4.91 15.18
N THR A 24 5.84 6.18 15.41
CA THR A 24 5.16 7.34 14.84
C THR A 24 6.14 8.13 13.97
N PHE A 25 5.80 8.29 12.70
CA PHE A 25 6.57 9.17 11.82
C PHE A 25 6.23 10.63 12.15
N ASN A 26 7.19 11.37 12.73
CA ASN A 26 7.07 12.82 12.95
C ASN A 26 6.76 13.59 11.65
N ARG A 27 7.19 13.03 10.51
CA ARG A 27 6.85 13.50 9.18
C ARG A 27 6.81 12.31 8.22
N LEU A 28 5.79 12.27 7.36
CA LEU A 28 5.71 11.26 6.30
C LEU A 28 6.83 11.43 5.27
N PRO A 29 7.30 10.34 4.64
CA PRO A 29 8.21 10.43 3.50
C PRO A 29 7.65 11.35 2.42
N LYS A 30 8.48 12.22 1.83
CA LYS A 30 8.04 13.24 0.85
C LYS A 30 7.26 12.65 -0.33
N VAL A 31 7.64 11.45 -0.79
CA VAL A 31 6.94 10.75 -1.89
C VAL A 31 5.52 10.31 -1.49
N ILE A 32 5.31 9.91 -0.24
CA ILE A 32 3.99 9.64 0.32
C ILE A 32 3.21 10.94 0.44
N GLN A 33 3.82 12.01 0.99
CA GLN A 33 3.18 13.33 1.10
C GLN A 33 2.68 13.84 -0.27
N ARG A 34 3.49 13.69 -1.32
CA ARG A 34 3.13 14.10 -2.68
C ARG A 34 1.96 13.27 -3.22
N ALA A 35 2.00 11.95 -3.09
CA ALA A 35 0.93 11.08 -3.58
C ALA A 35 -0.41 11.38 -2.87
N LYS A 36 -0.38 11.59 -1.55
CA LYS A 36 -1.54 12.00 -0.75
C LYS A 36 -2.09 13.37 -1.13
N GLY A 37 -1.23 14.30 -1.57
CA GLY A 37 -1.67 15.63 -2.00
C GLY A 37 -2.39 15.64 -3.35
N LEU A 38 -2.18 14.62 -4.18
CA LEU A 38 -2.72 14.53 -5.54
C LEU A 38 -3.90 13.55 -5.64
N LEU A 39 -3.99 12.58 -4.73
CA LEU A 39 -5.02 11.54 -4.73
C LEU A 39 -5.89 11.65 -3.48
N PRO A 40 -7.23 11.59 -3.61
CA PRO A 40 -8.13 11.75 -2.46
C PRO A 40 -8.07 10.54 -1.52
N ASP A 41 -7.65 10.76 -0.27
CA ASP A 41 -7.45 9.74 0.78
C ASP A 41 -8.70 8.87 1.07
N LYS A 42 -9.92 9.34 0.77
CA LYS A 42 -11.17 8.65 1.14
C LYS A 42 -11.41 7.34 0.38
N GLU A 43 -10.84 7.19 -0.80
CA GLU A 43 -11.01 6.02 -1.67
C GLU A 43 -9.80 5.07 -1.60
N ILE A 44 -8.68 5.55 -1.08
CA ILE A 44 -7.40 4.84 -1.07
C ILE A 44 -7.23 4.11 0.26
N VAL A 45 -7.07 2.79 0.18
CA VAL A 45 -6.81 1.94 1.36
C VAL A 45 -5.42 2.19 1.90
N GLY A 46 -4.42 2.37 1.02
CA GLY A 46 -3.07 2.70 1.42
C GLY A 46 -2.13 3.04 0.27
N PHE A 47 -1.03 3.70 0.62
CA PHE A 47 0.05 4.11 -0.26
C PHE A 47 1.28 3.25 0.05
N PHE A 48 1.82 2.58 -0.97
CA PHE A 48 3.03 1.78 -0.86
C PHE A 48 4.28 2.60 -1.13
N LEU A 49 5.23 2.49 -0.21
CA LEU A 49 6.64 2.79 -0.40
C LEU A 49 7.42 1.50 -0.64
N CYS A 50 8.50 1.57 -1.41
CA CYS A 50 9.35 0.41 -1.75
C CYS A 50 8.51 -0.73 -2.37
N ALA A 51 7.55 -0.36 -3.22
CA ALA A 51 6.59 -1.28 -3.78
C ALA A 51 7.29 -2.28 -4.70
N LEU A 52 6.93 -3.55 -4.56
CA LEU A 52 7.38 -4.63 -5.41
C LEU A 52 6.18 -5.49 -5.79
N GLU A 53 5.96 -5.63 -7.09
CA GLU A 53 4.95 -6.54 -7.60
C GLU A 53 5.46 -7.98 -7.50
N ARG A 54 4.72 -8.81 -6.76
CA ARG A 54 4.93 -10.24 -6.63
C ARG A 54 3.63 -10.94 -7.04
N PRO A 55 3.45 -11.25 -8.34
CA PRO A 55 2.18 -11.74 -8.83
C PRO A 55 1.63 -12.91 -7.98
N PRO A 56 0.33 -12.87 -7.60
CA PRO A 56 -0.70 -11.94 -8.05
C PRO A 56 -0.88 -10.69 -7.17
N LYS A 57 0.10 -10.31 -6.33
CA LYS A 57 -0.03 -9.28 -5.28
C LYS A 57 0.98 -8.15 -5.43
N MET A 58 0.71 -7.02 -4.77
CA MET A 58 1.68 -5.96 -4.52
C MET A 58 2.18 -6.05 -3.08
N THR A 59 3.48 -5.84 -2.86
CA THR A 59 4.12 -5.81 -1.54
C THR A 59 4.84 -4.49 -1.32
N GLY A 60 5.02 -4.07 -0.08
CA GLY A 60 5.79 -2.88 0.27
C GLY A 60 5.53 -2.41 1.70
N LEU A 61 6.00 -1.21 2.03
CA LEU A 61 5.66 -0.54 3.28
C LEU A 61 4.41 0.30 3.07
N ILE A 62 3.35 0.07 3.87
CA ILE A 62 2.06 0.74 3.67
C ILE A 62 1.93 1.98 4.55
N PHE A 63 1.45 3.06 3.96
CA PHE A 63 1.13 4.33 4.62
C PHE A 63 -0.34 4.67 4.35
N CYS A 64 -1.00 5.29 5.33
CA CYS A 64 -2.46 5.35 5.47
C CYS A 64 -3.08 3.98 5.76
N ASP A 65 -3.74 3.91 6.90
CA ASP A 65 -4.64 2.84 7.28
C ASP A 65 -6.00 3.52 7.48
N HIS A 66 -7.00 3.23 6.63
CA HIS A 66 -8.33 3.82 6.75
C HIS A 66 -8.95 3.62 8.14
N ARG A 67 -8.50 2.60 8.88
CA ARG A 67 -8.96 2.31 10.24
C ARG A 67 -8.06 2.92 11.31
N ASN A 68 -6.88 3.43 10.96
CA ASN A 68 -5.81 3.86 11.88
C ASN A 68 -5.56 2.82 12.99
N GLU A 69 -5.68 1.53 12.69
CA GLU A 69 -5.51 0.44 13.63
C GLU A 69 -4.02 0.12 13.84
N PHE A 70 -3.18 0.42 12.85
CA PHE A 70 -1.76 0.06 12.86
C PHE A 70 -0.80 1.23 12.57
N PRO A 71 0.46 1.15 13.06
CA PRO A 71 1.54 2.06 12.68
C PRO A 71 1.69 2.18 11.16
N GLN A 72 2.03 3.39 10.72
CA GLN A 72 2.41 3.59 9.33
C GLN A 72 3.78 2.99 9.05
N GLY A 73 4.03 2.63 7.79
CA GLY A 73 5.30 2.08 7.34
C GLY A 73 5.50 0.60 7.66
N LEU A 74 4.45 -0.13 8.02
CA LEU A 74 4.54 -1.57 8.23
C LEU A 74 4.60 -2.34 6.91
N PRO A 75 5.33 -3.48 6.88
CA PRO A 75 5.30 -4.37 5.73
C PRO A 75 3.89 -4.94 5.52
N ALA A 76 3.37 -4.79 4.30
CA ALA A 76 2.07 -5.31 3.91
C ALA A 76 2.07 -5.88 2.50
N HIS A 77 1.03 -6.64 2.20
CA HIS A 77 0.69 -7.03 0.84
C HIS A 77 -0.78 -6.77 0.53
N THR A 78 -1.09 -6.48 -0.72
CA THR A 78 -2.47 -6.38 -1.19
C THR A 78 -3.13 -7.77 -1.24
N PRO A 79 -4.47 -7.82 -1.28
CA PRO A 79 -5.16 -8.95 -1.91
C PRO A 79 -4.75 -9.10 -3.39
N PRO A 80 -5.15 -10.19 -4.06
CA PRO A 80 -4.90 -10.37 -5.49
C PRO A 80 -5.29 -9.13 -6.31
N ILE A 81 -4.42 -8.72 -7.24
CA ILE A 81 -4.62 -7.56 -8.10
C ILE A 81 -5.62 -7.92 -9.20
N MET A 82 -6.74 -7.20 -9.27
CA MET A 82 -7.73 -7.33 -10.35
C MET A 82 -7.43 -6.38 -11.50
N ARG A 83 -7.10 -5.13 -11.18
CA ARG A 83 -6.90 -4.08 -12.18
C ARG A 83 -5.74 -3.16 -11.81
N ARG A 84 -5.09 -2.64 -12.85
CA ARG A 84 -4.00 -1.67 -12.77
C ARG A 84 -4.38 -0.49 -13.66
N TYR A 85 -4.20 0.72 -13.18
CA TYR A 85 -4.37 1.93 -14.00
C TYR A 85 -3.54 3.09 -13.40
N TYR A 86 -3.27 4.11 -14.20
CA TYR A 86 -2.57 5.29 -13.74
C TYR A 86 -3.55 6.43 -13.42
N ARG A 87 -3.29 7.14 -12.32
CA ARG A 87 -4.02 8.35 -11.91
C ARG A 87 -3.01 9.35 -11.35
N GLU A 88 -3.03 10.60 -11.84
CA GLU A 88 -2.06 11.64 -11.45
C GLU A 88 -0.58 11.20 -11.53
N GLY A 89 -0.24 10.34 -12.50
CA GLY A 89 1.11 9.80 -12.68
C GLY A 89 1.50 8.67 -11.71
N TYR A 90 0.60 8.22 -10.83
CA TYR A 90 0.83 7.10 -9.93
C TYR A 90 0.12 5.83 -10.42
N LEU A 91 0.75 4.68 -10.24
CA LEU A 91 0.09 3.39 -10.46
C LEU A 91 -0.89 3.14 -9.30
N VAL A 92 -2.15 2.95 -9.66
CA VAL A 92 -3.21 2.50 -8.77
C VAL A 92 -3.52 1.04 -9.05
N VAL A 93 -3.55 0.26 -7.98
CA VAL A 93 -3.84 -1.17 -7.95
C VAL A 93 -5.18 -1.37 -7.28
N GLU A 94 -6.13 -1.89 -8.03
CA GLU A 94 -7.42 -2.33 -7.51
C GLU A 94 -7.33 -3.82 -7.18
N ALA A 95 -7.51 -4.14 -5.90
CA ALA A 95 -7.46 -5.51 -5.43
C ALA A 95 -8.84 -6.18 -5.53
N SER A 96 -8.87 -7.51 -5.45
CA SER A 96 -10.09 -8.33 -5.57
C SER A 96 -11.19 -8.03 -4.55
N THR A 97 -10.89 -7.27 -3.51
CA THR A 97 -11.86 -6.81 -2.51
C THR A 97 -12.40 -5.41 -2.77
N GLY A 98 -12.03 -4.79 -3.90
CA GLY A 98 -12.39 -3.42 -4.27
C GLY A 98 -11.47 -2.35 -3.64
N GLY A 99 -10.51 -2.76 -2.80
CA GLY A 99 -9.57 -1.82 -2.19
C GLY A 99 -8.58 -1.25 -3.22
N LEU A 100 -8.41 0.08 -3.20
CA LEU A 100 -7.45 0.79 -4.03
C LEU A 100 -6.15 1.04 -3.27
N TYR A 101 -5.03 0.67 -3.88
CA TYR A 101 -3.69 0.88 -3.34
C TYR A 101 -2.86 1.68 -4.33
N VAL A 102 -2.12 2.66 -3.83
CA VAL A 102 -1.31 3.54 -4.67
C VAL A 102 0.16 3.16 -4.52
N VAL A 103 0.86 2.95 -5.63
CA VAL A 103 2.32 2.81 -5.61
C VAL A 103 2.95 4.20 -5.65
N ALA A 104 3.34 4.71 -4.49
CA ALA A 104 3.97 6.02 -4.37
C ALA A 104 5.48 5.98 -4.69
N HIS A 105 6.11 4.82 -4.50
CA HIS A 105 7.51 4.59 -4.82
C HIS A 105 7.77 3.10 -5.02
N TRP A 106 8.54 2.75 -6.04
CA TRP A 106 8.94 1.38 -6.33
C TRP A 106 10.23 0.99 -5.58
N LEU A 107 10.41 -0.31 -5.33
CA LEU A 107 11.63 -0.82 -4.69
C LEU A 107 12.88 -0.50 -5.52
N TYR A 108 12.83 -0.69 -6.84
CA TYR A 108 13.96 -0.43 -7.75
C TYR A 108 14.39 1.05 -7.80
N GLN A 109 13.51 1.98 -7.43
CA GLN A 109 13.85 3.41 -7.38
C GLN A 109 14.80 3.75 -6.20
N ASN A 110 15.00 2.83 -5.25
CA ASN A 110 15.99 2.97 -4.18
C ASN A 110 17.41 2.54 -4.58
N GLY A 111 17.67 2.29 -5.88
CA GLY A 111 18.95 1.79 -6.35
C GLY A 111 19.08 0.26 -6.35
N GLU A 112 17.99 -0.47 -6.07
CA GLU A 112 17.90 -1.88 -6.47
C GLU A 112 17.80 -1.97 -7.99
N GLN A 113 18.62 -2.80 -8.62
CA GLN A 113 18.46 -3.11 -10.03
C GLN A 113 17.03 -3.62 -10.26
N GLY A 114 16.35 -3.07 -11.26
CA GLY A 114 14.97 -3.43 -11.62
C GLY A 114 14.80 -4.94 -11.79
N PRO A 115 13.56 -5.46 -11.89
CA PRO A 115 13.33 -6.90 -11.99
C PRO A 115 14.24 -7.50 -13.08
N PHE A 116 15.04 -8.50 -12.70
CA PHE A 116 16.02 -9.20 -13.54
C PHE A 116 15.41 -9.93 -14.77
N ASN A 117 14.17 -9.63 -15.15
CA ASN A 117 13.43 -10.28 -16.22
C ASN A 117 13.29 -9.43 -17.49
N VAL A 118 14.25 -8.53 -17.77
CA VAL A 118 14.42 -8.00 -19.13
C VAL A 118 15.63 -8.67 -19.75
N ILE A 119 15.49 -9.97 -20.04
CA ILE A 119 16.38 -10.64 -20.99
C ILE A 119 15.81 -10.28 -22.36
N HIS A 120 16.53 -9.43 -23.10
CA HIS A 120 16.27 -9.11 -24.49
C HIS A 120 16.90 -10.21 -25.38
#